data_AF-A0A2Z6S5P7-F1
#
_entry.id   AF-A0A2Z6S5P7-F1
#
_cell.length_a   1.000
_cell.length_b   1.000
_cell.length_c   1.000
_cell.angle_alpha   90.00
_cell.angle_beta   90.00
_cell.angle_gamma   90.00
#
_symmetry.space_group_name_H-M   'P 1'
#
loop_
_entity.id
_entity.type
_entity.pdbx_description
1 polymer ?
#
loop_
_entity_poly.entity_id
_entity_poly.type
_entity_poly.pdbx_seq_one_letter_code
_entity_poly.pdbx_strand_id
1 'polypeptide(L)'
;MGTRCIIFIRKRIYKEAGSVKKSFLGDPDESQYIYEYFVCMYQQCDGYVRGGVGEWLAKFLCDFLHDYSSRYMDTGFLAAKCVKEFMEKDAVFKRLLPLASLKDMYRYDHQKAYIITTDSTRKFFDNKSIMLTSRGSCIITARPEKFMTIYYQNAKRIEESTTYDEVIDYGDEELEKDGYLAEDRLLGKFLNEIFD
;
A
#
# COMPACT_ATOMS: atom_id res chain seq x y z
N MET A 1 12.84 -20.93 -2.38
CA MET A 1 11.42 -20.55 -2.28
C MET A 1 11.37 -19.12 -1.79
N GLY A 2 10.84 -18.20 -2.60
CA GLY A 2 10.70 -16.79 -2.22
C GLY A 2 9.24 -16.44 -1.96
N THR A 3 9.00 -15.47 -1.10
CA THR A 3 7.66 -14.92 -0.85
C THR A 3 7.17 -14.19 -2.10
N ARG A 4 5.99 -14.52 -2.62
CA ARG A 4 5.43 -13.80 -3.78
C ARG A 4 4.74 -12.53 -3.31
N CYS A 5 4.94 -11.41 -3.99
CA CYS A 5 4.28 -10.16 -3.63
C CYS A 5 3.61 -9.45 -4.79
N ILE A 6 2.59 -8.66 -4.44
CA ILE A 6 1.93 -7.69 -5.30
C ILE A 6 2.11 -6.29 -4.72
N ILE A 7 2.24 -5.28 -5.57
CA ILE A 7 2.40 -3.88 -5.18
C ILE A 7 1.35 -3.05 -5.89
N PHE A 8 0.65 -2.23 -5.13
CA PHE A 8 -0.33 -1.27 -5.61
C PHE A 8 0.14 0.15 -5.35
N ILE A 9 -0.09 1.03 -6.32
CA ILE A 9 0.04 2.48 -6.12
C ILE A 9 -1.32 3.09 -6.37
N ARG A 10 -1.85 3.77 -5.35
CA ARG A 10 -3.18 4.36 -5.39
C ARG A 10 -3.20 5.78 -4.81
N LYS A 11 -4.12 6.58 -5.30
CA LYS A 11 -4.46 7.89 -4.75
C LYS A 11 -5.79 7.78 -4.02
N ARG A 12 -5.85 8.29 -2.79
CA ARG A 12 -7.10 8.39 -2.03
C ARG A 12 -7.75 9.76 -2.21
N ILE A 13 -9.04 9.78 -2.47
CA ILE A 13 -9.84 10.98 -2.73
C ILE A 13 -11.05 10.97 -1.81
N TYR A 14 -11.28 12.02 -1.03
CA TYR A 14 -12.47 12.10 -0.16
C TYR A 14 -13.75 12.02 -0.99
N LYS A 15 -14.72 11.22 -0.52
CA LYS A 15 -16.09 11.25 -1.07
C LYS A 15 -16.75 12.56 -0.65
N GLU A 16 -17.26 13.31 -1.63
CA GLU A 16 -18.13 14.45 -1.34
C GLU A 16 -19.40 13.99 -0.63
N ALA A 17 -19.89 14.77 0.34
CA ALA A 17 -21.10 14.43 1.08
C ALA A 17 -22.30 14.23 0.13
N GLY A 18 -22.94 13.07 0.21
CA GLY A 18 -24.07 12.70 -0.67
C GLY A 18 -23.66 12.11 -2.03
N SER A 19 -22.37 11.95 -2.31
CA SER A 19 -21.88 11.30 -3.53
C SER A 19 -21.98 9.78 -3.43
N VAL A 20 -22.60 9.15 -4.44
CA VAL A 20 -22.61 7.68 -4.63
C VAL A 20 -21.43 7.22 -5.49
N LYS A 21 -20.47 8.11 -5.80
CA LYS A 21 -19.30 7.74 -6.63
C LYS A 21 -18.49 6.68 -5.90
N LYS A 22 -18.41 5.50 -6.51
CA LYS A 22 -17.54 4.40 -6.12
C LYS A 22 -16.28 4.43 -6.99
N SER A 23 -15.19 3.82 -6.52
CA SER A 23 -14.06 3.55 -7.41
C SER A 23 -14.50 2.67 -8.56
N PHE A 24 -13.98 2.96 -9.75
CA PHE A 24 -14.24 2.16 -10.95
C PHE A 24 -13.75 0.71 -10.78
N LEU A 25 -12.70 0.50 -9.98
CA LEU A 25 -12.16 -0.84 -9.71
C LEU A 25 -12.84 -1.52 -8.52
N GLY A 26 -13.80 -0.86 -7.87
CA GLY A 26 -14.42 -1.32 -6.63
C GLY A 26 -13.58 -0.98 -5.40
N ASP A 27 -14.27 -0.71 -4.30
CA ASP A 27 -13.74 -0.40 -2.96
C ASP A 27 -14.78 -0.83 -1.92
N PRO A 28 -14.43 -0.97 -0.63
CA PRO A 28 -15.43 -1.15 0.43
C PRO A 28 -16.49 -0.05 0.37
N ASP A 29 -17.77 -0.43 0.43
CA ASP A 29 -18.89 0.52 0.28
C ASP A 29 -18.90 1.56 1.39
N GLU A 30 -18.47 1.16 2.59
CA GLU A 30 -18.36 1.97 3.79
C GLU A 30 -17.14 2.91 3.79
N SER A 31 -16.23 2.79 2.80
CA SER A 31 -15.04 3.66 2.71
C SER A 31 -15.43 5.13 2.59
N GLN A 32 -14.72 6.01 3.29
CA GLN A 32 -14.91 7.46 3.14
C GLN A 32 -14.19 8.02 1.91
N TYR A 33 -13.43 7.19 1.21
CA TYR A 33 -12.60 7.58 0.08
C TYR A 33 -12.98 6.81 -1.19
N ILE A 34 -12.61 7.40 -2.32
CA ILE A 34 -12.50 6.75 -3.61
C ILE A 34 -11.01 6.53 -3.86
N TYR A 35 -10.62 5.30 -4.22
CA TYR A 35 -9.25 5.00 -4.58
C TYR A 35 -9.07 4.92 -6.10
N GLU A 36 -8.18 5.76 -6.61
CA GLU A 36 -7.71 5.72 -8.01
C GLU A 36 -6.40 4.95 -8.07
N TYR A 37 -6.37 3.82 -8.76
CA TYR A 37 -5.20 2.95 -8.88
C TYR A 37 -4.41 3.28 -10.14
N PHE A 38 -3.09 3.36 -10.01
CA PHE A 38 -2.19 3.72 -11.10
C PHE A 38 -1.39 2.53 -11.61
N VAL A 39 -0.98 1.63 -10.70
CA VAL A 39 -0.08 0.52 -11.01
C VAL A 39 -0.43 -0.71 -10.18
N CYS A 40 -0.30 -1.88 -10.82
CA CYS A 40 -0.29 -3.19 -10.20
C CYS A 40 0.97 -3.94 -10.66
N MET A 41 1.88 -4.23 -9.73
CA MET A 41 3.16 -4.90 -10.00
C MET A 41 3.22 -6.22 -9.25
N TYR A 42 3.77 -7.25 -9.89
CA TYR A 42 4.02 -8.54 -9.28
C TYR A 42 5.51 -8.86 -9.26
N GLN A 43 5.97 -9.49 -8.18
CA GLN A 43 7.30 -10.09 -8.09
C GLN A 43 7.22 -11.49 -7.47
N GLN A 44 7.91 -12.44 -8.11
CA GLN A 44 7.87 -13.85 -7.70
C GLN A 44 8.60 -14.10 -6.37
N CYS A 45 9.67 -13.37 -6.10
CA CYS A 45 10.46 -13.52 -4.89
C CYS A 45 10.76 -12.14 -4.30
N ASP A 46 9.93 -11.70 -3.35
CA ASP A 46 10.03 -10.46 -2.58
C ASP A 46 11.37 -10.38 -1.81
N GLY A 47 11.86 -11.53 -1.34
CA GLY A 47 12.72 -11.53 -0.14
C GLY A 47 11.83 -11.23 1.07
N TYR A 48 12.15 -11.72 2.27
CA TYR A 48 11.36 -11.30 3.44
C TYR A 48 11.33 -9.77 3.53
N VAL A 49 10.34 -9.17 4.21
CA VAL A 49 10.22 -7.70 4.32
C VAL A 49 11.57 -7.04 4.67
N ARG A 50 12.36 -7.68 5.55
CA ARG A 50 13.77 -7.38 5.80
C ARG A 50 14.66 -7.78 4.62
N GLY A 51 15.30 -6.79 4.00
CA GLY A 51 16.10 -6.96 2.79
C GLY A 51 15.29 -7.26 1.52
N GLY A 52 13.96 -7.24 1.61
CA GLY A 52 13.04 -7.49 0.50
C GLY A 52 12.39 -6.22 -0.06
N VAL A 53 11.24 -6.38 -0.72
CA VAL A 53 10.49 -5.30 -1.36
C VAL A 53 9.97 -4.28 -0.35
N GLY A 54 9.52 -4.70 0.84
CA GLY A 54 9.04 -3.75 1.86
C GLY A 54 10.10 -2.73 2.28
N GLU A 55 11.33 -3.19 2.58
CA GLU A 55 12.45 -2.31 2.91
C GLU A 55 12.89 -1.46 1.71
N TRP A 56 12.91 -2.05 0.51
CA TRP A 56 13.21 -1.30 -0.70
C TRP A 56 12.18 -0.20 -0.98
N LEU A 57 10.88 -0.47 -0.82
CA LEU A 57 9.80 0.50 -1.01
C LEU A 57 9.91 1.64 0.00
N ALA A 58 10.16 1.33 1.27
CA ALA A 58 10.34 2.35 2.30
C ALA A 58 11.52 3.27 1.94
N LYS A 59 12.65 2.70 1.54
CA LYS A 59 13.83 3.47 1.09
C LYS A 59 13.53 4.30 -0.16
N PHE A 60 12.95 3.69 -1.18
CA PHE A 60 12.56 4.36 -2.43
C PHE A 60 11.67 5.58 -2.15
N LEU A 61 10.66 5.42 -1.29
CA LEU A 61 9.73 6.51 -0.95
C LEU A 61 10.41 7.61 -0.15
N CYS A 62 11.32 7.29 0.76
CA CYS A 62 12.13 8.30 1.47
C CYS A 62 13.01 9.09 0.50
N ASP A 63 13.73 8.40 -0.39
CA ASP A 63 14.59 9.03 -1.40
C ASP A 63 13.75 9.88 -2.38
N PHE A 64 12.58 9.39 -2.79
CA PHE A 64 11.61 10.13 -3.60
C PHE A 64 11.11 11.39 -2.89
N LEU A 65 10.71 11.29 -1.61
CA LEU A 65 10.27 12.46 -0.86
C LEU A 65 11.41 13.48 -0.70
N HIS A 66 12.64 13.02 -0.48
CA HIS A 66 13.80 13.91 -0.42
C HIS A 66 13.99 14.69 -1.72
N ASP A 67 13.98 14.00 -2.87
CA ASP A 67 14.26 14.58 -4.19
C ASP A 67 13.12 15.48 -4.72
N TYR A 68 11.87 15.20 -4.32
CA TYR A 68 10.66 15.79 -4.91
C TYR A 68 9.76 16.56 -3.93
N SER A 69 10.14 16.74 -2.66
CA SER A 69 9.30 17.29 -1.55
C SER A 69 8.59 18.64 -1.77
N SER A 70 8.93 19.37 -2.83
CA SER A 70 8.44 20.73 -3.12
C SER A 70 8.04 20.92 -4.57
N ARG A 71 7.98 19.83 -5.35
CA ARG A 71 7.59 19.87 -6.76
C ARG A 71 6.11 19.49 -6.88
N TYR A 72 5.39 20.23 -7.73
CA TYR A 72 4.05 19.83 -8.15
C TYR A 72 4.16 18.59 -9.03
N MET A 73 3.96 17.43 -8.41
CA MET A 73 3.98 16.11 -9.04
C MET A 73 2.73 15.36 -8.60
N ASP A 74 2.13 14.62 -9.52
CA ASP A 74 0.98 13.79 -9.23
C ASP A 74 1.38 12.34 -8.90
N THR A 75 0.40 11.55 -8.47
CA THR A 75 0.57 10.12 -8.19
C THR A 75 1.01 9.33 -9.43
N GLY A 76 0.69 9.80 -10.64
CA GLY A 76 1.12 9.19 -11.89
C GLY A 76 2.64 9.28 -12.08
N PHE A 77 3.25 10.41 -11.73
CA PHE A 77 4.70 10.56 -11.74
C PHE A 77 5.38 9.62 -10.73
N LEU A 78 4.89 9.56 -9.49
CA LEU A 78 5.37 8.61 -8.48
C LEU A 78 5.28 7.17 -9.01
N ALA A 79 4.15 6.83 -9.63
CA ALA A 79 3.91 5.50 -10.16
C ALA A 79 4.87 5.14 -11.30
N ALA A 80 5.06 6.03 -12.27
CA ALA A 80 6.00 5.82 -13.38
C ALA A 80 7.45 5.67 -12.89
N LYS A 81 7.86 6.51 -11.93
CA LYS A 81 9.19 6.46 -11.31
C LYS A 81 9.40 5.15 -10.55
N CYS A 82 8.42 4.74 -9.75
CA CYS A 82 8.45 3.49 -9.00
C CYS A 82 8.53 2.28 -9.92
N VAL A 83 7.70 2.22 -10.99
CA VAL A 83 7.74 1.13 -11.98
C VAL A 83 9.12 1.00 -12.60
N LYS A 84 9.72 2.12 -13.04
CA LYS A 84 11.05 2.11 -13.66
C LYS A 84 12.08 1.50 -12.71
N GLU A 85 12.20 2.05 -11.50
CA GLU A 85 13.23 1.63 -10.55
C GLU A 85 12.98 0.22 -10.02
N PHE A 86 11.71 -0.17 -9.84
CA PHE A 86 11.34 -1.52 -9.42
C PHE A 86 11.73 -2.56 -10.47
N MET A 87 11.50 -2.27 -11.75
CA MET A 87 11.87 -3.17 -12.85
C MET A 87 13.38 -3.30 -13.01
N GLU A 88 14.15 -2.24 -12.73
CA GLU A 88 15.61 -2.20 -12.82
C GLU A 88 16.33 -2.74 -11.57
N LYS A 89 15.62 -2.88 -10.43
CA LYS A 89 16.18 -3.22 -9.11
C LYS A 89 17.04 -4.49 -9.08
N ASP A 90 16.56 -5.56 -9.70
CA ASP A 90 17.23 -6.88 -9.67
C ASP A 90 16.72 -7.78 -10.82
N ALA A 91 17.33 -8.97 -10.97
CA ALA A 91 16.99 -9.94 -12.01
C ALA A 91 15.85 -10.90 -11.66
N VAL A 92 15.17 -10.73 -10.51
CA VAL A 92 14.01 -11.57 -10.14
C VAL A 92 12.88 -11.33 -11.15
N PHE A 93 12.12 -12.40 -11.42
CA PHE A 93 10.93 -12.32 -12.25
C PHE A 93 9.91 -11.30 -11.69
N LYS A 94 9.66 -10.25 -12.48
CA LYS A 94 8.69 -9.19 -12.22
C LYS A 94 7.79 -9.00 -13.43
N ARG A 95 6.58 -8.53 -13.21
CA ARG A 95 5.65 -8.16 -14.30
C ARG A 95 4.71 -7.04 -13.88
N LEU A 96 4.34 -6.22 -14.84
CA LEU A 96 3.16 -5.37 -14.73
C LEU A 96 1.92 -6.25 -14.94
N LEU A 97 0.94 -6.06 -14.07
CA LEU A 97 -0.37 -6.68 -14.21
C LEU A 97 -1.37 -5.61 -14.69
N PRO A 98 -2.36 -6.00 -15.50
CA PRO A 98 -3.42 -5.07 -15.88
C PRO A 98 -4.18 -4.63 -14.64
N LEU A 99 -4.57 -3.35 -14.60
CA LEU A 99 -5.56 -2.90 -13.64
C LEU A 99 -6.90 -3.56 -13.97
N ALA A 100 -7.51 -4.16 -12.94
CA ALA A 100 -8.77 -4.86 -13.00
C ALA A 100 -9.57 -4.53 -11.75
N SER A 101 -10.72 -5.17 -11.55
CA SER A 101 -11.43 -5.04 -10.27
C SER A 101 -10.49 -5.35 -9.09
N LEU A 102 -10.69 -4.70 -7.94
CA LEU A 102 -9.88 -4.93 -6.75
C LEU A 102 -9.88 -6.42 -6.37
N LYS A 103 -11.04 -7.07 -6.50
CA LYS A 103 -11.19 -8.52 -6.35
C LYS A 103 -10.24 -9.31 -7.27
N ASP A 104 -10.19 -9.00 -8.55
CA ASP A 104 -9.35 -9.72 -9.51
C ASP A 104 -7.87 -9.40 -9.35
N MET A 105 -7.54 -8.16 -8.99
CA MET A 105 -6.16 -7.77 -8.68
C MET A 105 -5.62 -8.49 -7.43
N TYR A 106 -6.46 -8.81 -6.44
CA TYR A 106 -6.05 -9.58 -5.27
C TYR A 106 -6.11 -11.10 -5.46
N ARG A 107 -6.71 -11.60 -6.55
CA ARG A 107 -6.73 -13.05 -6.87
C ARG A 107 -5.41 -13.60 -7.41
N TYR A 108 -4.48 -12.74 -7.80
CA TYR A 108 -3.15 -13.19 -8.21
C TYR A 108 -2.46 -13.91 -7.05
N ASP A 109 -1.77 -15.02 -7.33
CA ASP A 109 -1.08 -15.81 -6.32
C ASP A 109 0.08 -15.03 -5.67
N HIS A 110 -0.22 -14.38 -4.56
CA HIS A 110 0.69 -13.60 -3.73
C HIS A 110 0.50 -13.93 -2.25
N GLN A 111 1.56 -13.79 -1.48
CA GLN A 111 1.56 -14.00 -0.03
C GLN A 111 1.67 -12.67 0.73
N LYS A 112 2.17 -11.63 0.06
CA LYS A 112 2.28 -10.27 0.59
C LYS A 112 1.74 -9.26 -0.41
N ALA A 113 1.05 -8.25 0.08
CA ALA A 113 0.67 -7.08 -0.71
C ALA A 113 1.26 -5.83 -0.09
N TYR A 114 1.83 -4.96 -0.93
CA TYR A 114 2.26 -3.63 -0.53
C TYR A 114 1.36 -2.60 -1.21
N ILE A 115 0.98 -1.56 -0.48
CA ILE A 115 0.11 -0.50 -1.00
C ILE A 115 0.77 0.83 -0.69
N ILE A 116 1.11 1.58 -1.74
CA ILE A 116 1.52 2.98 -1.63
C ILE A 116 0.27 3.82 -1.81
N THR A 117 -0.11 4.55 -0.77
CA THR A 117 -1.30 5.42 -0.80
C THR A 117 -0.86 6.88 -0.76
N THR A 118 -1.29 7.67 -1.74
CA THR A 118 -1.06 9.12 -1.77
C THR A 118 -2.34 9.91 -1.47
N ASP A 119 -2.23 11.01 -0.74
CA ASP A 119 -3.38 11.86 -0.39
C ASP A 119 -3.66 12.95 -1.45
N SER A 120 -4.87 12.96 -2.02
CA SER A 120 -5.29 13.95 -3.01
C SER A 120 -5.44 15.38 -2.49
N THR A 121 -5.58 15.57 -1.18
CA THR A 121 -5.72 16.90 -0.57
C THR A 121 -4.40 17.66 -0.53
N ARG A 122 -3.27 16.96 -0.73
CA ARG A 122 -1.93 17.53 -0.71
C ARG A 122 -1.55 18.00 -2.11
N LYS A 123 -1.05 19.24 -2.20
CA LYS A 123 -0.62 19.87 -3.46
C LYS A 123 0.77 19.44 -3.93
N PHE A 124 1.60 18.99 -2.99
CA PHE A 124 2.97 18.54 -3.21
C PHE A 124 3.20 17.29 -2.37
N PHE A 125 4.16 16.48 -2.78
CA PHE A 125 4.58 15.34 -1.98
C PHE A 125 5.36 15.85 -0.77
N ASP A 126 4.85 15.63 0.44
CA ASP A 126 5.57 15.83 1.70
C ASP A 126 5.56 14.53 2.51
N ASN A 127 6.22 14.54 3.67
CA ASN A 127 6.18 13.42 4.61
C ASN A 127 4.77 13.05 5.09
N LYS A 128 3.75 13.89 4.85
CA LYS A 128 2.35 13.63 5.20
C LYS A 128 1.50 13.16 4.01
N SER A 129 2.06 13.14 2.81
CA SER A 129 1.34 12.86 1.57
C SER A 129 1.34 11.41 1.14
N ILE A 130 2.25 10.59 1.68
CA ILE A 130 2.43 9.18 1.30
C ILE A 130 2.33 8.28 2.54
N MET A 131 1.68 7.13 2.38
CA MET A 131 1.73 5.99 3.29
C MET A 131 2.18 4.74 2.56
N LEU A 132 2.88 3.87 3.30
CA LEU A 132 3.19 2.52 2.87
C LEU A 132 2.47 1.53 3.78
N THR A 133 1.66 0.68 3.17
CA THR A 133 0.97 -0.43 3.83
C THR A 133 1.61 -1.75 3.41
N SER A 134 1.88 -2.63 4.35
CA SER A 134 2.17 -4.05 4.13
C SER A 134 1.01 -4.88 4.65
N ARG A 135 0.54 -5.81 3.83
CA ARG A 135 -0.50 -6.79 4.15
C ARG A 135 0.05 -8.20 4.00
N GLY A 136 -0.23 -9.04 4.99
CA GLY A 136 -0.01 -10.49 4.99
C GLY A 136 -0.96 -11.13 6.03
N SER A 137 -0.42 -11.82 7.03
CA SER A 137 -1.19 -12.18 8.25
C SER A 137 -1.78 -10.94 8.91
N CYS A 138 -0.96 -9.89 9.06
CA CYS A 138 -1.39 -8.60 9.58
C CYS A 138 -1.28 -7.50 8.52
N ILE A 139 -2.00 -6.40 8.76
CA ILE A 139 -1.88 -5.14 8.05
C ILE A 139 -1.11 -4.14 8.93
N ILE A 140 -0.05 -3.56 8.36
CA ILE A 140 0.73 -2.48 8.96
C ILE A 140 0.79 -1.35 7.95
N THR A 141 0.27 -0.19 8.31
CA THR A 141 0.39 1.04 7.53
C THR A 141 1.24 2.01 8.30
N ALA A 142 2.23 2.62 7.66
CA ALA A 142 3.06 3.65 8.28
C ALA A 142 3.57 4.65 7.25
N ARG A 143 4.09 5.77 7.76
CA ARG A 143 4.90 6.70 6.97
C ARG A 143 6.19 6.00 6.51
N PRO A 144 6.69 6.28 5.29
CA PRO A 144 7.87 5.61 4.75
C PRO A 144 9.08 5.57 5.69
N GLU A 145 9.38 6.69 6.35
CA GLU A 145 10.53 6.85 7.23
C GLU A 145 10.41 6.07 8.55
N LYS A 146 9.19 5.77 8.98
CA LYS A 146 8.92 4.99 10.20
C LYS A 146 8.63 3.52 9.91
N PHE A 147 8.34 3.18 8.65
CA PHE A 147 7.77 1.89 8.26
C PHE A 147 8.59 0.69 8.75
N MET A 148 9.90 0.70 8.52
CA MET A 148 10.75 -0.42 8.95
C MET A 148 10.83 -0.55 10.46
N THR A 149 10.95 0.57 11.19
CA THR A 149 10.97 0.57 12.66
C THR A 149 9.70 -0.05 13.22
N ILE A 150 8.54 0.36 12.72
CA ILE A 150 7.23 -0.15 13.15
C ILE A 150 7.06 -1.63 12.78
N TYR A 151 7.46 -2.02 11.58
CA TYR A 151 7.43 -3.41 11.15
C TYR A 151 8.25 -4.29 12.11
N TYR A 152 9.46 -3.87 12.45
CA TYR A 152 10.33 -4.64 13.35
C TYR A 152 9.81 -4.70 14.78
N GLN A 153 9.27 -3.59 15.30
CA GLN A 153 8.66 -3.57 16.64
C GLN A 153 7.48 -4.55 16.75
N ASN A 154 6.81 -4.84 15.63
CA ASN A 154 5.65 -5.72 15.59
C ASN A 154 5.91 -7.09 14.95
N ALA A 155 7.16 -7.41 14.56
CA ALA A 155 7.48 -8.62 13.80
C ALA A 155 6.98 -9.90 14.48
N LYS A 156 7.16 -10.01 15.80
CA LYS A 156 6.66 -11.15 16.58
C LYS A 156 5.14 -11.29 16.50
N ARG A 157 4.39 -10.18 16.61
CA ARG A 157 2.92 -10.18 16.49
C ARG A 157 2.49 -10.61 15.09
N ILE A 158 3.20 -10.16 14.05
CA ILE A 158 2.93 -10.55 12.65
C ILE A 158 3.14 -12.05 12.44
N GLU A 159 4.20 -12.61 13.01
CA GLU A 159 4.53 -14.04 12.89
C GLU A 159 3.58 -14.94 13.68
N GLU A 160 3.14 -14.49 14.85
CA GLU A 160 2.26 -15.26 15.75
C GLU A 160 0.76 -15.08 15.43
N SER A 161 0.38 -14.11 14.60
CA SER A 161 -1.03 -13.83 14.32
C SER A 161 -1.67 -14.97 13.54
N THR A 162 -2.76 -15.48 14.12
CA THR A 162 -3.64 -16.50 13.51
C THR A 162 -4.84 -15.88 12.81
N THR A 163 -5.03 -14.56 12.96
CA THR A 163 -6.12 -13.82 12.34
C THR A 163 -5.62 -13.23 11.03
N TYR A 164 -6.26 -13.56 9.92
CA TYR A 164 -5.94 -12.95 8.63
C TYR A 164 -6.39 -11.49 8.60
N ASP A 165 -5.52 -10.64 8.05
CA ASP A 165 -5.75 -9.20 7.88
C ASP A 165 -5.97 -8.43 9.20
N GLU A 166 -5.36 -8.87 10.30
CA GLU A 166 -5.37 -8.12 11.56
C GLU A 166 -4.64 -6.78 11.40
N VAL A 167 -5.35 -5.67 11.60
CA VAL A 167 -4.73 -4.33 11.58
C VAL A 167 -3.99 -4.10 12.90
N ILE A 168 -2.67 -3.92 12.83
CA ILE A 168 -1.86 -3.63 14.01
C ILE A 168 -1.94 -2.13 14.31
N ASP A 169 -2.67 -1.81 15.37
CA ASP A 169 -2.59 -0.50 16.01
C ASP A 169 -1.40 -0.46 16.98
N TYR A 170 -0.49 0.47 16.72
CA TYR A 170 0.71 0.71 17.52
C TYR A 170 0.75 2.14 18.11
N GLY A 171 -0.40 2.81 18.17
CA GLY A 171 -0.57 4.10 18.85
C GLY A 171 -0.07 5.32 18.09
N ASP A 172 -0.04 5.27 16.75
CA ASP A 172 0.24 6.46 15.94
C ASP A 172 -1.04 7.29 15.74
N GLU A 173 -1.23 8.28 16.61
CA GLU A 173 -2.40 9.17 16.61
C GLU A 173 -2.63 9.87 15.27
N GLU A 174 -1.57 10.15 14.49
CA GLU A 174 -1.73 10.77 13.17
C GLU A 174 -2.41 9.81 12.18
N LEU A 175 -2.08 8.51 12.22
CA LEU A 175 -2.73 7.50 11.36
C LEU A 175 -4.20 7.31 11.68
N GLU A 176 -4.51 7.27 12.97
CA GLU A 176 -5.87 7.12 13.45
C GLU A 176 -6.71 8.34 13.04
N LYS A 177 -6.19 9.54 13.29
CA LYS A 177 -6.86 10.80 12.93
C LYS A 177 -7.05 10.97 11.43
N ASP A 178 -6.06 10.56 10.62
CA ASP A 178 -6.13 10.62 9.15
C ASP A 178 -6.95 9.45 8.55
N GLY A 179 -7.53 8.58 9.39
CA GLY A 179 -8.46 7.52 9.01
C GLY A 179 -7.82 6.28 8.39
N TYR A 180 -6.50 6.16 8.36
CA TYR A 180 -5.82 5.04 7.68
C TYR A 180 -6.13 3.68 8.32
N LEU A 181 -6.12 3.60 9.65
CA LEU A 181 -6.42 2.36 10.36
C LEU A 181 -7.87 1.90 10.14
N ALA A 182 -8.82 2.83 10.02
CA ALA A 182 -10.21 2.51 9.72
C ALA A 182 -10.35 1.96 8.29
N GLU A 183 -9.69 2.58 7.31
CA GLU A 183 -9.71 2.12 5.92
C GLU A 183 -8.98 0.78 5.73
N ASP A 184 -7.92 0.51 6.48
CA ASP A 184 -7.25 -0.79 6.47
C ASP A 184 -8.15 -1.90 7.01
N ARG A 185 -8.93 -1.63 8.06
CA ARG A 185 -9.92 -2.58 8.60
C ARG A 185 -11.02 -2.86 7.59
N LEU A 186 -11.49 -1.84 6.87
CA LEU A 186 -12.47 -2.00 5.80
C LEU A 186 -11.92 -2.83 4.64
N LEU A 187 -10.67 -2.58 4.23
CA LEU A 187 -10.01 -3.37 3.20
C LEU A 187 -9.87 -4.84 3.61
N GLY A 188 -9.41 -5.11 4.84
CA GLY A 188 -9.31 -6.47 5.36
C GLY A 188 -10.66 -7.20 5.35
N LYS A 189 -11.72 -6.56 5.84
CA LYS A 189 -13.08 -7.11 5.81
C LYS A 189 -13.56 -7.42 4.39
N PHE A 190 -13.42 -6.45 3.48
CA PHE A 190 -13.82 -6.61 2.07
C PHE A 190 -13.09 -7.77 1.37
N LEU A 191 -11.79 -7.94 1.65
CA LEU A 191 -11.02 -9.03 1.05
C LEU A 191 -11.40 -10.39 1.67
N ASN A 192 -11.65 -10.47 2.97
CA ASN A 192 -12.11 -11.72 3.60
C ASN A 192 -13.46 -12.18 3.01
N GLU A 193 -14.42 -11.27 2.80
CA GLU A 193 -15.70 -11.57 2.13
C GLU A 193 -15.53 -12.07 0.68
N ILE A 194 -14.39 -11.77 0.04
CA ILE A 194 -14.11 -12.16 -1.34
C ILE A 194 -13.48 -13.56 -1.43
N PHE A 195 -12.73 -13.96 -0.41
CA PHE A 195 -11.89 -15.16 -0.39
C PHE A 195 -12.42 -16.26 0.55
N ASP A 196 -13.43 -15.98 1.36
CA ASP A 196 -14.33 -16.96 2.00
C ASP A 196 -15.25 -17.65 0.96
#